data_AF-A0A7X3D0N7-F1
#
_entry.id   AF-A0A7X3D0N7-F1
#
_cell.length_a   1.000
_cell.length_b   1.000
_cell.length_c   1.000
_cell.angle_alpha   90.00
_cell.angle_beta   90.00
_cell.angle_gamma   90.00
#
_symmetry.space_group_name_H-M   'P 1'
#
loop_
_entity.id
_entity.type
_entity.pdbx_description
1 polymer ?
#
loop_
_entity_poly.entity_id
_entity_poly.type
_entity_poly.pdbx_seq_one_letter_code
_entity_poly.pdbx_strand_id
1 'polypeptide(L)'
;MDKHLKEHIAYLLCVNIERIQSVSGGDISEAYLLETETERFFCKINHGENGYELFKAEKMGLQAIAQSKTISVPNILLCETLEKGGFLVMD
;
A
#
# COMPACT_ATOMS: atom_id res chain seq x y z
N MET A 1 -11.04 1.93 4.98
CA MET A 1 -10.08 3.03 4.79
C MET A 1 -10.78 4.35 5.09
N ASP A 2 -10.21 5.15 5.98
CA ASP A 2 -10.72 6.47 6.33
C ASP A 2 -10.62 7.46 5.16
N LYS A 3 -11.55 8.42 5.11
CA LYS A 3 -11.59 9.47 4.08
C LYS A 3 -10.29 10.28 4.06
N HIS A 4 -9.75 10.61 5.23
CA HIS A 4 -8.48 11.33 5.35
C HIS A 4 -7.31 10.55 4.76
N LEU A 5 -7.26 9.24 4.96
CA LEU A 5 -6.20 8.40 4.42
C LEU A 5 -6.30 8.29 2.90
N LYS A 6 -7.52 8.17 2.35
CA LYS A 6 -7.76 8.26 0.91
C LYS A 6 -7.19 9.55 0.32
N GLU A 7 -7.58 10.68 0.88
CA GLU A 7 -7.17 12.01 0.41
C GLU A 7 -5.65 12.19 0.52
N HIS A 8 -5.05 11.67 1.60
CA HIS A 8 -3.60 11.69 1.77
C HIS A 8 -2.86 10.87 0.73
N ILE A 9 -3.32 9.64 0.45
CA ILE A 9 -2.71 8.79 -0.59
C ILE A 9 -2.89 9.43 -1.98
N ALA A 10 -4.08 9.94 -2.29
CA ALA A 10 -4.37 10.66 -3.53
C ALA A 10 -3.45 11.88 -3.71
N TYR A 11 -3.23 12.64 -2.64
CA TYR A 11 -2.30 13.77 -2.64
C TYR A 11 -0.85 13.35 -2.89
N LEU A 12 -0.36 12.32 -2.19
CA LEU A 12 1.01 11.83 -2.33
C LEU A 12 1.30 11.25 -3.72
N LEU A 13 0.33 10.55 -4.30
CA LEU A 13 0.43 9.98 -5.64
C LEU A 13 0.10 10.98 -6.76
N CYS A 14 -0.44 12.17 -6.41
CA CYS A 14 -0.97 13.14 -7.37
C CYS A 14 -2.01 12.54 -8.32
N VAL A 15 -2.88 11.65 -7.80
CA VAL A 15 -3.92 10.96 -8.58
C VAL A 15 -5.30 11.19 -7.97
N ASN A 16 -6.34 11.06 -8.78
CA ASN A 16 -7.72 11.03 -8.31
C ASN A 16 -8.19 9.57 -8.14
N ILE A 17 -8.45 9.15 -6.90
CA ILE A 17 -8.99 7.82 -6.60
C ILE A 17 -10.51 7.84 -6.79
N GLU A 18 -10.99 7.22 -7.86
CA GLU A 18 -12.41 7.15 -8.20
C GLU A 18 -13.13 6.08 -7.40
N ARG A 19 -12.49 4.91 -7.25
CA ARG A 19 -13.09 3.76 -6.58
C ARG A 19 -12.12 3.09 -5.62
N ILE A 20 -12.68 2.59 -4.52
CA ILE A 20 -11.95 1.82 -3.52
C ILE A 20 -12.73 0.52 -3.33
N GLN A 21 -12.03 -0.60 -3.46
CA GLN A 21 -12.60 -1.91 -3.20
C GLN A 21 -11.79 -2.59 -2.11
N SER A 22 -12.44 -3.07 -1.05
CA SER A 22 -11.76 -3.95 -0.09
C SER A 22 -11.46 -5.29 -0.76
N VAL A 23 -10.25 -5.78 -0.56
CA VAL A 23 -9.81 -7.08 -1.07
C VAL A 23 -9.68 -8.02 0.13
N SER A 24 -10.36 -9.16 0.06
CA SER A 24 -10.20 -10.21 1.06
C SER A 24 -8.82 -10.87 0.90
N GLY A 25 -8.15 -11.17 2.02
CA GLY A 25 -6.87 -11.88 2.01
C GLY A 25 -5.78 -11.30 2.91
N GLY A 26 -6.06 -10.20 3.61
CA GLY A 26 -5.18 -9.71 4.66
C GLY A 26 -5.68 -10.16 6.03
N ASP A 27 -4.90 -11.02 6.70
CA ASP A 27 -5.25 -11.58 8.01
C ASP A 27 -5.06 -10.52 9.11
N ILE A 28 -3.86 -9.92 9.14
CA ILE A 28 -3.45 -8.88 10.10
C ILE A 28 -3.58 -7.47 9.51
N SER A 29 -3.65 -7.35 8.18
CA SER A 29 -3.66 -6.07 7.47
C SER A 29 -4.91 -5.96 6.62
N GLU A 30 -5.51 -4.78 6.54
CA GLU A 30 -6.59 -4.51 5.62
C GLU A 30 -6.01 -4.24 4.23
N ALA A 31 -6.61 -4.82 3.20
CA ALA A 31 -6.17 -4.66 1.82
C ALA A 31 -7.25 -3.97 0.98
N TYR A 32 -6.82 -3.05 0.13
CA TYR A 32 -7.66 -2.21 -0.70
C TYR A 32 -7.09 -2.10 -2.11
N LEU A 33 -7.95 -2.24 -3.11
CA LEU A 33 -7.69 -1.86 -4.48
C LEU A 33 -8.18 -0.42 -4.67
N LEU A 34 -7.26 0.48 -5.02
CA LEU A 34 -7.54 1.86 -5.36
C LEU A 34 -7.56 1.97 -6.88
N GLU A 35 -8.70 2.31 -7.45
CA GLU A 35 -8.85 2.50 -8.89
C GLU A 35 -8.91 4.00 -9.19
N THR A 36 -8.07 4.43 -10.12
CA THR A 36 -8.09 5.76 -10.74
C THR A 36 -8.58 5.63 -12.18
N GLU A 37 -8.71 6.74 -12.88
CA GLU A 37 -9.13 6.75 -14.29
C GLU A 37 -8.18 5.93 -15.18
N THR A 38 -6.88 5.93 -14.87
CA THR A 38 -5.83 5.35 -15.72
C THR A 38 -5.15 4.12 -15.12
N GLU A 39 -5.06 4.06 -13.80
CA GLU A 39 -4.21 3.11 -13.08
C GLU A 39 -4.94 2.50 -11.88
N ARG A 40 -4.43 1.34 -11.44
CA ARG A 40 -4.90 0.66 -10.24
C ARG A 40 -3.72 0.48 -9.30
N PHE A 41 -3.97 0.71 -8.03
CA PHE A 41 -2.97 0.58 -6.97
C PHE A 41 -3.47 -0.36 -5.90
N PHE A 42 -2.57 -1.13 -5.32
CA PHE A 42 -2.86 -1.97 -4.18
C PHE A 42 -2.35 -1.30 -2.91
N CYS A 43 -3.25 -1.09 -1.95
CA CYS A 43 -2.97 -0.45 -0.68
C CYS A 43 -3.20 -1.44 0.46
N LYS A 44 -2.18 -1.64 1.30
CA LYS A 44 -2.26 -2.39 2.54
C LYS A 44 -2.18 -1.43 3.72
N ILE A 45 -3.02 -1.64 4.71
CA ILE A 45 -3.08 -0.84 5.94
C ILE A 45 -3.00 -1.80 7.11
N ASN A 46 -2.17 -1.48 8.11
CA ASN A 46 -2.07 -2.25 9.33
C ASN A 46 -2.09 -1.29 10.51
N HIS A 47 -3.07 -1.46 11.39
CA HIS A 47 -3.28 -0.60 12.56
C HIS A 47 -2.55 -1.11 13.82
N GLY A 48 -1.88 -2.27 13.75
CA GLY A 48 -1.07 -2.78 14.85
C GLY A 48 0.17 -1.92 15.11
N GLU A 49 0.67 -1.93 16.34
CA GLU A 49 1.82 -1.10 16.76
C GLU A 49 3.06 -1.33 15.90
N ASN A 50 3.27 -2.57 15.43
CA ASN A 50 4.39 -2.94 14.56
C ASN A 50 4.04 -2.92 13.06
N GLY A 51 2.88 -2.36 12.67
CA GLY A 51 2.39 -2.38 11.29
C GLY A 51 3.35 -1.70 10.31
N TYR A 52 3.96 -0.59 10.71
CA TYR A 52 4.94 0.11 9.87
C TYR A 52 6.22 -0.71 9.67
N GLU A 53 6.78 -1.30 10.73
CA GLU A 53 7.99 -2.12 10.62
C GLU A 53 7.75 -3.37 9.77
N LEU A 54 6.52 -3.94 9.81
CA LEU A 54 6.12 -5.01 8.91
C LEU A 54 6.16 -4.57 7.45
N PHE A 55 5.58 -3.41 7.11
CA PHE A 55 5.61 -2.90 5.73
C PHE A 55 7.00 -2.49 5.27
N LYS A 56 7.85 -2.01 6.17
CA LYS A 56 9.24 -1.72 5.89
C LYS A 56 10.01 -2.99 5.52
N ALA A 57 9.80 -4.08 6.26
CA ALA A 57 10.36 -5.38 5.93
C ALA A 57 9.81 -5.90 4.58
N GLU A 58 8.51 -5.74 4.32
CA GLU A 58 7.88 -6.11 3.05
C GLU A 58 8.49 -5.34 1.86
N LYS A 59 8.63 -4.01 1.99
CA LYS A 59 9.31 -3.16 1.00
C LYS A 59 10.74 -3.64 0.72
N MET A 60 11.52 -3.93 1.77
CA MET A 60 12.90 -4.42 1.62
C MET A 60 12.94 -5.77 0.89
N GLY A 61 12.04 -6.70 1.24
CA GLY A 61 11.94 -8.00 0.58
C GLY A 61 11.61 -7.87 -0.90
N LEU A 62 10.60 -7.06 -1.24
CA LEU A 62 10.21 -6.81 -2.63
C LEU A 62 11.34 -6.14 -3.43
N GLN A 63 12.03 -5.17 -2.85
CA GLN A 63 13.19 -4.55 -3.48
C GLN A 63 14.33 -5.54 -3.74
N ALA A 64 14.63 -6.44 -2.79
CA ALA A 64 15.65 -7.47 -2.98
C ALA A 64 15.27 -8.45 -4.11
N ILE A 65 13.99 -8.83 -4.19
CA ILE A 65 13.49 -9.71 -5.26
C ILE A 65 13.55 -8.98 -6.61
N ALA A 66 13.13 -7.70 -6.68
CA ALA A 66 13.23 -6.88 -7.88
C ALA A 66 14.68 -6.82 -8.42
N GLN A 67 15.66 -6.65 -7.52
CA GLN A 67 17.08 -6.61 -7.88
C GLN A 67 17.59 -7.93 -8.43
N SER A 68 17.03 -9.06 -8.01
CA SER A 68 17.39 -10.38 -8.55
C SER A 68 16.99 -10.53 -10.03
N LYS A 69 16.03 -9.74 -10.53
CA LYS A 69 15.47 -9.81 -11.89
C LYS A 69 14.98 -11.21 -12.29
N THR A 70 14.62 -12.01 -11.30
CA THR A 70 14.17 -13.40 -11.51
C THR A 70 12.68 -13.49 -11.72
N ILE A 71 11.90 -12.77 -10.92
CA ILE A 71 10.44 -12.72 -10.99
C ILE A 71 9.95 -11.28 -10.97
N SER A 72 8.79 -11.04 -11.59
CA SER A 72 8.11 -9.75 -11.49
C SER A 72 7.58 -9.55 -10.09
N VAL A 73 7.80 -8.35 -9.54
CA VAL A 73 7.27 -7.91 -8.26
C VAL A 73 6.61 -6.55 -8.43
N PRO A 74 5.62 -6.22 -7.58
CA PRO A 74 5.01 -4.89 -7.61
C PRO A 74 6.04 -3.83 -7.18
N ASN A 75 5.94 -2.66 -7.79
CA ASN A 75 6.70 -1.47 -7.48
C ASN A 75 6.11 -0.80 -6.23
N ILE A 76 6.96 -0.55 -5.24
CA ILE A 76 6.56 0.17 -4.05
C ILE A 76 6.50 1.67 -4.36
N LEU A 77 5.30 2.25 -4.23
CA LEU A 77 5.04 3.67 -4.45
C LEU A 77 5.16 4.44 -3.14
N LEU A 78 4.52 3.96 -2.06
CA LEU A 78 4.49 4.63 -0.75
C LEU A 78 4.63 3.62 0.37
N CYS A 79 5.32 4.00 1.45
CA CYS A 79 5.44 3.20 2.67
C CYS A 79 5.63 4.15 3.85
N GLU A 80 4.55 4.44 4.56
CA GLU A 80 4.50 5.52 5.55
C GLU A 80 3.87 5.06 6.87
N THR A 81 4.21 5.77 7.95
CA THR A 81 3.64 5.55 9.29
C THR A 81 2.27 6.20 9.41
N LEU A 82 1.38 5.57 10.18
CA LEU A 82 0.11 6.16 10.64
C LEU A 82 0.19 6.45 12.14
N GLU A 83 -0.81 7.15 12.67
CA GLU A 83 -0.94 7.37 14.13
C GLU A 83 -0.90 6.05 14.91
N LYS A 84 -1.48 4.99 14.34
CA LYS A 84 -1.30 3.61 14.77
C LYS A 84 -0.98 2.72 13.58
N GLY A 85 0.24 2.19 13.57
CA GLY A 85 0.74 1.29 12.54
C GLY A 85 1.24 2.02 11.29
N GLY A 86 0.84 1.56 10.11
CA GLY A 86 1.34 2.09 8.84
C GLY A 86 0.53 1.67 7.63
N PHE A 87 0.96 2.13 6.46
CA PHE A 87 0.41 1.70 5.18
C PHE A 87 1.49 1.53 4.10
N LEU A 88 1.19 0.69 3.13
CA LEU A 88 2.04 0.39 1.97
C LEU A 88 1.19 0.47 0.71
N VAL A 89 1.62 1.25 -0.28
CA VAL A 89 0.97 1.36 -1.59
C VAL A 89 1.93 0.87 -2.66
N MET A 90 1.40 0.05 -3.56
CA MET A 90 2.11 -0.52 -4.70
C MET A 90 1.23 -0.50 -5.96
N ASP A 91 1.84 -0.70 -7.13
CA ASP A 91 1.14 -0.84 -8.41
C ASP A 91 0.57 -2.25 -8.65
#